data_AF-A0A0K8Q7R9-F1
#
_entry.id   AF-A0A0K8Q7R9-F1
#
_cell.length_a   1.000
_cell.length_b   1.000
_cell.length_c   1.000
_cell.angle_alpha   90.00
_cell.angle_beta   90.00
_cell.angle_gamma   90.00
#
_symmetry.space_group_name_H-M   'P 1'
#
loop_
_entity.id
_entity.type
_entity.pdbx_description
1 polymer ?
#
loop_
_entity_poly.entity_id
_entity_poly.type
_entity_poly.pdbx_seq_one_letter_code
_entity_poly.pdbx_strand_id
1 'polypeptide(L)'
;MVVIDTHSRGLPESAAGALVAEAFSSPAAAGAQVAFKKIDSLWRGNVRAEIAALTGLGHHVVVAGALPQLQRSVLAGKPFVAGSPLAQTDLLHAELSAPPADIPSLLRPG
;
A
#
# COMPACT_ATOMS: atom_id res chain seq x y z
N MET A 1 -4.85 4.54 -20.69
CA MET A 1 -4.43 4.17 -19.32
C MET A 1 -3.10 4.85 -19.04
N VAL A 2 -3.01 5.64 -17.98
CA VAL A 2 -1.77 6.30 -17.55
C VAL A 2 -1.24 5.58 -16.32
N VAL A 3 0.07 5.36 -16.26
CA VAL A 3 0.75 4.74 -15.12
C VAL A 3 1.81 5.71 -14.64
N ILE A 4 1.78 6.03 -13.35
CA ILE A 4 2.76 6.87 -12.68
C ILE A 4 3.48 6.01 -11.65
N ASP A 5 4.79 5.86 -11.79
CA ASP A 5 5.63 5.23 -10.77
C ASP A 5 6.13 6.31 -9.82
N THR A 6 5.72 6.25 -8.56
CA THR A 6 6.12 7.20 -7.52
C THR A 6 7.49 6.88 -6.92
N HIS A 7 8.09 5.73 -7.24
CA HIS A 7 9.36 5.25 -6.68
C HIS A 7 9.45 5.40 -5.14
N SER A 8 8.31 5.26 -4.45
CA SER A 8 8.12 5.71 -3.07
C SER A 8 8.40 4.66 -2.00
N ARG A 9 8.78 3.43 -2.40
CA ARG A 9 8.94 2.27 -1.51
C ARG A 9 10.01 2.49 -0.44
N GLY A 10 11.18 2.96 -0.85
CA GLY A 10 12.34 3.14 0.04
C GLY A 10 12.48 4.54 0.60
N LEU A 11 11.51 5.42 0.36
CA LEU A 11 11.55 6.81 0.82
C LEU A 11 11.07 6.92 2.27
N PRO A 12 11.41 8.02 2.97
CA PRO A 12 10.73 8.39 4.21
C PRO A 12 9.22 8.52 3.99
N GLU A 13 8.44 8.17 5.02
CA GLU A 13 6.97 8.16 4.96
C GLU A 13 6.37 9.48 4.45
N SER A 14 6.88 10.61 4.92
CA SER A 14 6.40 11.95 4.51
C SER A 14 6.63 12.20 3.02
N ALA A 15 7.79 11.81 2.49
CA ALA A 15 8.11 11.96 1.08
C ALA A 15 7.27 11.01 0.21
N ALA A 16 7.06 9.77 0.66
CA ALA A 16 6.20 8.81 -0.03
C ALA A 16 4.75 9.29 -0.11
N GLY A 17 4.20 9.81 1.00
CA GLY A 17 2.87 10.40 1.04
C GLY A 17 2.73 11.60 0.11
N ALA A 18 3.72 12.51 0.11
CA ALA A 18 3.71 13.69 -0.75
C ALA A 18 3.68 13.34 -2.25
N LEU A 19 4.52 12.39 -2.69
CA LEU A 19 4.54 11.95 -4.09
C LEU A 19 3.23 11.28 -4.52
N VAL A 20 2.57 10.54 -3.61
CA VAL A 20 1.25 9.97 -3.88
C VAL A 20 0.19 11.05 -3.99
N ALA A 21 0.21 12.03 -3.09
CA ALA A 21 -0.73 13.15 -3.16
C ALA A 21 -0.56 13.94 -4.46
N GLU A 22 0.68 14.19 -4.88
CA GLU A 22 1.00 14.84 -6.15
C GLU A 22 0.46 14.05 -7.36
N ALA A 23 0.73 12.73 -7.40
CA ALA A 23 0.26 11.88 -8.49
C ALA A 23 -1.28 11.88 -8.62
N PHE A 24 -1.99 11.83 -7.49
CA PHE A 24 -3.46 11.83 -7.45
C PHE A 24 -4.10 13.21 -7.61
N SER A 25 -3.32 14.28 -7.47
CA SER A 25 -3.75 15.66 -7.77
C SER A 25 -3.42 16.10 -9.20
N SER A 26 -2.73 15.24 -9.98
CA SER A 26 -2.35 15.55 -11.34
C SER A 26 -3.56 15.70 -12.28
N PRO A 27 -3.45 16.47 -13.38
CA PRO A 27 -4.53 16.57 -14.38
C PRO A 27 -4.95 15.21 -14.94
N ALA A 28 -3.99 14.27 -15.05
CA ALA A 28 -4.27 12.91 -15.50
C ALA A 28 -5.16 12.14 -14.51
N ALA A 29 -4.95 12.33 -13.20
CA ALA A 29 -5.79 11.74 -12.18
C ALA A 29 -7.18 12.42 -12.11
N ALA A 30 -7.23 13.75 -12.23
CA ALA A 30 -8.49 14.50 -12.23
C ALA A 30 -9.43 14.13 -13.40
N GLY A 31 -8.86 13.79 -14.56
CA GLY A 31 -9.62 13.31 -15.72
C GLY A 31 -9.93 11.81 -15.70
N ALA A 32 -9.43 11.04 -14.73
CA ALA A 32 -9.62 9.59 -14.68
C ALA A 32 -10.97 9.23 -14.05
N GLN A 33 -11.74 8.37 -14.71
CA GLN A 33 -12.97 7.81 -14.14
C GLN A 33 -12.68 6.80 -13.02
N VAL A 34 -11.52 6.15 -13.07
CA VAL A 34 -11.07 5.15 -12.10
C VAL A 34 -9.58 5.33 -11.86
N ALA A 35 -9.19 5.42 -10.58
CA ALA A 35 -7.80 5.49 -10.16
C ALA A 35 -7.45 4.30 -9.27
N PHE A 36 -6.27 3.73 -9.47
CA PHE A 36 -5.75 2.63 -8.65
C PHE A 36 -4.40 3.03 -8.09
N LYS A 37 -4.24 2.90 -6.76
CA LYS A 37 -2.91 2.89 -6.15
C LYS A 37 -2.43 1.45 -6.10
N LYS A 38 -1.38 1.16 -6.88
CA LYS A 38 -0.71 -0.15 -6.81
C LYS A 38 0.24 -0.16 -5.60
N ILE A 39 0.10 -1.19 -4.76
CA ILE A 39 1.00 -1.49 -3.64
C ILE A 39 1.72 -2.82 -3.85
N ASP A 40 2.75 -3.09 -3.05
CA ASP A 40 3.37 -4.41 -3.00
C ASP A 40 2.45 -5.41 -2.30
N SER A 41 2.25 -6.60 -2.87
CA SER A 41 1.36 -7.62 -2.28
C SER A 41 1.99 -8.35 -1.08
N LEU A 42 3.27 -8.12 -0.78
CA LEU A 42 3.88 -8.44 0.52
C LEU A 42 3.82 -7.24 1.49
N TRP A 43 3.03 -6.21 1.16
CA TRP A 43 2.76 -5.05 2.02
C TRP A 43 4.00 -4.25 2.44
N ARG A 44 5.05 -4.28 1.60
CA ARG A 44 6.31 -3.57 1.80
C ARG A 44 6.18 -2.08 1.50
N GLY A 45 7.00 -1.27 2.16
CA GLY A 45 7.05 0.18 1.98
C GLY A 45 5.96 0.94 2.73
N ASN A 46 5.69 2.16 2.26
CA ASN A 46 4.97 3.20 3.00
C ASN A 46 3.44 3.13 2.91
N VAL A 47 2.85 1.92 2.94
CA VAL A 47 1.41 1.70 2.67
C VAL A 47 0.50 2.62 3.50
N ARG A 48 0.80 2.79 4.79
CA ARG A 48 0.04 3.70 5.68
C ARG A 48 0.10 5.14 5.20
N ALA A 49 1.30 5.70 5.03
CA ALA A 49 1.49 7.10 4.67
C ALA A 49 0.89 7.42 3.30
N GLU A 50 1.00 6.49 2.35
CA GLU A 50 0.40 6.63 1.03
C GLU A 50 -1.13 6.63 1.09
N ILE A 51 -1.75 5.73 1.86
CA ILE A 51 -3.21 5.71 2.04
C ILE A 51 -3.68 6.95 2.80
N ALA A 52 -2.95 7.36 3.83
CA ALA A 52 -3.25 8.57 4.59
C ALA A 52 -3.27 9.81 3.69
N ALA A 53 -2.30 9.94 2.78
CA ALA A 53 -2.26 11.01 1.78
C ALA A 53 -3.52 11.00 0.89
N LEU A 54 -3.94 9.84 0.40
CA LEU A 54 -5.16 9.72 -0.41
C LEU A 54 -6.43 10.10 0.38
N THR A 55 -6.54 9.64 1.62
CA THR A 55 -7.68 10.03 2.48
C THR A 55 -7.65 11.52 2.83
N GLY A 56 -6.46 12.12 2.97
CA GLY A 56 -6.29 13.56 3.19
C GLY A 56 -6.72 14.42 1.99
N LEU A 57 -6.66 13.87 0.78
CA LEU A 57 -7.25 14.46 -0.43
C LEU A 57 -8.77 14.26 -0.53
N GLY A 58 -9.40 13.57 0.43
CA GLY A 58 -10.83 13.31 0.47
C GLY A 58 -11.27 12.03 -0.26
N HIS A 59 -10.33 11.15 -0.66
CA HIS A 59 -10.70 9.89 -1.29
C HIS A 59 -11.18 8.85 -0.27
N HIS A 60 -12.23 8.11 -0.63
CA HIS A 60 -12.59 6.86 0.03
C HIS A 60 -11.76 5.71 -0.57
N VAL A 61 -10.92 5.08 0.25
CA VAL A 61 -9.95 4.07 -0.22
C VAL A 61 -10.43 2.66 0.13
N VAL A 62 -10.54 1.80 -0.89
CA VAL A 62 -10.70 0.35 -0.72
C VAL A 62 -9.34 -0.30 -0.84
N VAL A 63 -8.90 -1.02 0.19
CA VAL A 63 -7.58 -1.66 0.22
C VAL A 63 -7.70 -3.15 -0.10
N ALA A 64 -7.09 -3.58 -1.20
CA ALA A 64 -7.03 -4.98 -1.60
C ALA A 64 -5.60 -5.33 -2.06
N GLY A 65 -4.85 -6.03 -1.20
CA GLY A 65 -3.46 -6.43 -1.45
C GLY A 65 -3.25 -7.90 -1.81
N ALA A 66 -4.33 -8.69 -1.95
CA ALA A 66 -4.25 -10.10 -2.32
C ALA A 66 -3.77 -10.28 -3.77
N LEU A 67 -2.98 -11.32 -4.01
CA LEU A 67 -2.51 -11.72 -5.34
C LEU A 67 -2.47 -13.26 -5.41
N PRO A 68 -3.62 -13.91 -5.71
CA PRO A 68 -3.78 -15.35 -5.64
C PRO A 68 -2.78 -16.14 -6.50
N GLN A 69 -2.39 -15.59 -7.65
CA GLN A 69 -1.43 -16.19 -8.58
C GLN A 69 -0.05 -16.40 -7.94
N LEU A 70 0.30 -15.63 -6.92
CA LEU A 70 1.54 -15.76 -6.15
C LEU A 70 1.29 -16.26 -4.71
N GLN A 71 0.15 -16.93 -4.50
CA GLN A 71 -0.28 -17.46 -3.20
C GLN A 71 -0.33 -16.39 -2.09
N ARG A 72 -0.67 -15.14 -2.45
CA ARG A 72 -0.85 -14.04 -1.50
C ARG A 72 -2.33 -13.82 -1.27
N SER A 73 -2.78 -13.94 -0.03
CA SER A 73 -4.18 -13.75 0.34
C SER A 73 -4.32 -12.80 1.53
N VAL A 74 -5.53 -12.32 1.75
CA VAL A 74 -5.92 -11.58 2.95
C VAL A 74 -7.11 -12.30 3.56
N LEU A 75 -6.98 -12.78 4.79
CA LEU A 75 -8.05 -13.48 5.50
C LEU A 75 -8.32 -12.74 6.81
N ALA A 76 -9.57 -12.32 7.02
CA ALA A 76 -9.98 -11.54 8.20
C ALA A 76 -9.06 -10.34 8.49
N GLY A 77 -8.64 -9.62 7.44
CA GLY A 77 -7.76 -8.45 7.53
C GLY A 77 -6.27 -8.77 7.74
N LYS A 78 -5.86 -10.05 7.73
CA LYS A 78 -4.47 -10.46 7.91
C LYS A 78 -3.86 -10.92 6.58
N PRO A 79 -2.66 -10.43 6.19
CA PRO A 79 -1.96 -10.93 5.02
C PRO A 79 -1.36 -12.32 5.22
N PHE A 80 -1.43 -13.16 4.18
CA PHE A 80 -0.85 -14.50 4.14
C PHE A 80 -0.02 -14.71 2.87
N VAL A 81 0.98 -15.59 2.98
CA VAL A 81 1.78 -16.10 1.86
C VAL A 81 1.84 -17.62 1.96
N ALA A 82 1.40 -18.31 0.91
CA ALA A 82 1.36 -19.78 0.85
C ALA A 82 0.67 -20.44 2.08
N GLY A 83 -0.33 -19.77 2.65
CA GLY A 83 -1.08 -20.24 3.83
C GLY A 83 -0.48 -19.84 5.18
N SER A 84 0.73 -19.27 5.22
CA SER A 84 1.33 -18.77 6.46
C SER A 84 1.07 -17.26 6.64
N PRO A 85 0.78 -16.77 7.87
CA PRO A 85 0.68 -15.35 8.15
C PRO A 85 1.97 -14.63 7.73
N LEU A 86 1.86 -13.51 7.01
CA LEU A 86 3.01 -12.75 6.51
C LEU A 86 3.98 -12.37 7.65
N ALA A 87 3.44 -12.01 8.81
CA ALA A 87 4.19 -11.67 10.02
C ALA A 87 5.04 -12.81 10.60
N GLN A 88 4.84 -14.06 10.14
CA GLN A 88 5.60 -15.24 10.55
C GLN A 88 6.55 -15.73 9.45
N THR A 89 6.74 -14.94 8.38
CA THR A 89 7.64 -15.27 7.28
C THR A 89 8.87 -14.37 7.29
N ASP A 90 9.98 -14.86 6.73
CA ASP A 90 11.22 -14.07 6.58
C ASP A 90 11.23 -13.19 5.32
N LEU A 91 10.11 -13.08 4.61
CA LEU A 91 10.05 -12.40 3.31
C LEU A 91 10.31 -10.88 3.38
N LEU A 92 10.23 -10.30 4.58
CA LEU A 92 10.47 -8.88 4.83
C LEU A 92 11.78 -8.64 5.60
N HIS A 93 12.68 -9.62 5.70
CA HIS A 93 13.92 -9.48 6.48
C HIS A 93 14.83 -8.31 6.02
N ALA A 94 14.72 -7.90 4.75
CA ALA A 94 15.52 -6.83 4.16
C ALA A 94 14.85 -5.45 4.28
N GLU A 95 13.60 -5.41 4.75
CA GLU A 95 12.84 -4.16 4.89
C GLU A 95 13.14 -3.52 6.24
N LEU A 96 13.14 -2.19 6.28
CA LEU A 96 13.34 -1.42 7.52
C LEU A 96 12.14 -1.55 8.48
N SER A 97 10.97 -1.90 7.95
CA SER A 97 9.72 -2.04 8.71
C SER A 97 9.37 -3.51 8.89
N ALA A 98 8.87 -3.84 10.07
CA ALA A 98 8.35 -5.16 10.35
C ALA A 98 7.13 -5.50 9.46
N PRO A 99 6.93 -6.78 9.11
CA PRO A 99 5.74 -7.21 8.40
C PRO A 99 4.46 -6.86 9.18
N PRO A 100 3.39 -6.38 8.52
CA PRO A 100 2.15 -6.08 9.19
C PRO A 100 1.48 -7.37 9.69
N ALA A 101 1.09 -7.38 10.97
CA ALA A 101 0.29 -8.45 11.55
C ALA A 101 -1.14 -8.46 10.99
N ASP A 102 -1.72 -7.27 10.79
CA ASP A 102 -3.04 -7.06 10.20
C ASP A 102 -3.15 -5.66 9.57
N ILE A 103 -4.07 -5.53 8.61
CA ILE A 103 -4.33 -4.29 7.86
C ILE A 103 -4.86 -3.18 8.78
N PRO A 104 -5.82 -3.42 9.69
CA PRO A 104 -6.29 -2.37 10.60
C PRO A 104 -5.14 -1.70 11.37
N SER A 105 -4.24 -2.49 11.96
CA SER A 105 -3.11 -1.98 12.73
C SER A 105 -2.09 -1.26 11.85
N LEU A 106 -1.86 -1.74 10.62
CA LEU A 106 -1.00 -1.06 9.64
C LEU A 106 -1.51 0.36 9.31
N LEU A 107 -2.84 0.54 9.25
CA LEU A 107 -3.48 1.79 8.85
C LEU A 107 -3.84 2.71 10.03
N ARG A 108 -3.57 2.31 11.28
CA ARG A 108 -3.82 3.17 12.43
C ARG A 108 -2.97 4.45 12.32
N PRO A 109 -3.53 5.63 12.67
CA PRO A 109 -2.72 6.82 12.88
C PRO A 109 -1.66 6.53 13.96
N GLY A 110 -0.42 6.92 13.69
CA GLY A 110 0.67 6.90 14.66
C GLY A 110 0.64 8.10 15.59
#